data_AF-A0AAD9KC41-F1
#
_entry.id   AF-A0AAD9KC41-F1
#
_cell.length_a   1.000
_cell.length_b   1.000
_cell.length_c   1.000
_cell.angle_alpha   90.00
_cell.angle_beta   90.00
_cell.angle_gamma   90.00
#
_symmetry.space_group_name_H-M   'P 1'
#
loop_
_entity.id
_entity.type
_entity.pdbx_description
1 polymer ?
#
loop_
_entity_poly.entity_id
_entity_poly.type
_entity_poly.pdbx_seq_one_letter_code
_entity_poly.pdbx_strand_id
1 'polypeptide(L)'
;MWQQYTLGGFFRRRYSSYLNSVYCKHQIRVESADVDCRLMSAQCHLAGLYPAVSLRIPLQPVPIHSLPADQKHMLEFDEPCRRFDMLFHEATNSREARALAKSNKEFMSKVAEEAGWPESNLKNIWKTYEALYCTRAHNISLPKWVNDTVFERLRSLTAAQYKFLAFTAEMQRLKAGPFLNVMLQRMQQAQKVKKVYEAHDETMKFYIYSSQSAMLTQVMSALGVWNNLTPSYATALVFELEERQPDDFIVRVLYKNGSASNAKVGQQLHLLHIPGCSVDCPLKTFEKLVKPMLMTGDWHTECACVPHFRVRKVALTLIVFTLTLGIATVLYILHKRHQSAQEVQYERSFDNYGSSATDIL
;
A
#
# COMPACT_ATOMS: atom_id res chain seq x y z
N MET A 1 -3.17 23.60 10.19
CA MET A 1 -3.43 24.66 9.19
C MET A 1 -2.17 25.45 8.83
N TRP A 2 -1.59 26.23 9.75
CA TRP A 2 -0.39 27.07 9.48
C TRP A 2 0.77 26.30 8.82
N GLN A 3 1.11 25.11 9.33
CA GLN A 3 2.15 24.25 8.75
C GLN A 3 1.94 23.96 7.26
N GLN A 4 0.70 23.71 6.84
CA GLN A 4 0.34 23.45 5.45
C GLN A 4 0.40 24.73 4.61
N TYR A 5 -0.06 25.86 5.15
CA TYR A 5 0.09 27.16 4.48
C TYR A 5 1.56 27.51 4.22
N THR A 6 2.43 27.33 5.22
CA THR A 6 3.89 27.51 5.06
C THR A 6 4.48 26.54 4.03
N LEU A 7 4.02 25.28 4.02
CA LEU A 7 4.44 24.28 3.03
C LEU A 7 4.04 24.68 1.61
N GLY A 8 2.81 25.16 1.42
CA GLY A 8 2.35 25.69 0.13
C GLY A 8 3.18 26.88 -0.34
N GLY A 9 3.45 27.84 0.56
CA GLY A 9 4.32 28.99 0.26
C GLY A 9 5.75 28.59 -0.08
N PHE A 10 6.27 27.52 0.52
CA PHE A 10 7.55 26.94 0.14
C PHE A 10 7.53 26.42 -1.30
N PHE A 11 6.52 25.64 -1.69
CA PHE A 11 6.41 25.14 -3.05
C PHE A 11 6.09 26.24 -4.07
N ARG A 12 5.39 27.32 -3.67
CA ARG A 12 5.23 28.51 -4.51
C ARG A 12 6.57 29.13 -4.89
N ARG A 13 7.50 29.24 -3.94
CA ARG A 13 8.84 29.76 -4.21
C ARG A 13 9.66 28.80 -5.08
N ARG A 14 9.59 27.49 -4.83
CA ARG A 14 10.32 26.49 -5.61
C ARG A 14 9.87 26.44 -7.07
N TYR A 15 8.57 26.50 -7.31
CA TYR A 15 7.96 26.33 -8.64
C TYR A 15 7.44 27.64 -9.23
N SER A 16 7.98 28.79 -8.81
CA SER A 16 7.49 30.11 -9.25
C SER A 16 7.63 30.36 -10.75
N SER A 17 8.64 29.76 -11.39
CA SER A 17 8.86 29.80 -12.84
C SER A 17 8.09 28.73 -13.61
N TYR A 18 7.62 27.67 -12.92
CA TYR A 18 6.94 26.53 -13.52
C TYR A 18 5.40 26.67 -13.49
N LEU A 19 4.88 27.25 -12.40
CA LEU A 19 3.46 27.50 -12.14
C LEU A 19 3.12 28.98 -12.21
N ASN A 20 2.01 29.31 -12.88
CA ASN A 20 1.51 30.68 -12.95
C ASN A 20 1.20 31.23 -11.54
N SER A 21 1.27 32.56 -11.36
CA SER A 21 0.89 33.23 -10.11
C SER A 21 -0.60 33.18 -9.81
N VAL A 22 -1.41 33.13 -10.87
CA VAL A 22 -2.87 32.93 -10.81
C VAL A 22 -3.17 31.47 -11.12
N TYR A 23 -4.10 30.88 -10.38
CA TYR A 23 -4.56 29.51 -10.63
C TYR A 23 -4.98 29.33 -12.10
N CYS A 24 -4.54 28.21 -12.70
CA CYS A 24 -4.93 27.80 -14.03
C CYS A 24 -5.34 26.32 -14.01
N LYS A 25 -6.58 26.04 -14.42
CA LYS A 25 -7.15 24.68 -14.39
C LYS A 25 -6.39 23.64 -15.21
N HIS A 26 -5.59 24.07 -16.19
CA HIS A 26 -4.78 23.20 -17.04
C HIS A 26 -3.35 22.98 -16.51
N GLN A 27 -2.97 23.61 -15.39
CA GLN A 27 -1.62 23.47 -14.82
C GLN A 27 -1.59 22.56 -13.60
N ILE A 28 -2.68 22.47 -12.84
CA ILE A 28 -2.66 21.81 -11.54
C ILE A 28 -3.93 21.00 -11.29
N ARG A 29 -3.75 19.78 -10.78
CA ARG A 29 -4.81 18.90 -10.27
C ARG A 29 -4.53 18.57 -8.81
N VAL A 30 -5.52 18.80 -7.96
CA VAL A 30 -5.43 18.49 -6.53
C VAL A 30 -6.43 17.41 -6.16
N GLU A 31 -5.93 16.34 -5.57
CA GLU A 31 -6.69 15.18 -5.11
C GLU A 31 -6.46 14.98 -3.61
N SER A 32 -7.51 14.60 -2.89
CA SER A 32 -7.44 14.35 -1.46
C SER A 32 -8.19 13.07 -1.13
N ALA A 33 -7.70 12.35 -0.13
CA ALA A 33 -8.54 11.44 0.63
C ALA A 33 -9.74 12.20 1.23
N ASP A 34 -10.89 11.52 1.34
CA ASP A 34 -12.17 12.12 1.74
C ASP A 34 -12.31 12.16 3.26
N VAL A 35 -11.41 12.93 3.90
CA VAL A 35 -11.39 13.16 5.35
C VAL A 35 -11.05 14.62 5.63
N ASP A 36 -11.83 15.25 6.51
CA ASP A 36 -11.78 16.69 6.83
C ASP A 36 -10.36 17.23 7.00
N CYS A 37 -9.54 16.58 7.83
CA CYS A 37 -8.19 17.06 8.11
C CYS A 37 -7.27 17.06 6.88
N ARG A 38 -7.53 16.23 5.87
CA ARG A 38 -6.76 16.12 4.61
C ARG A 38 -7.26 17.12 3.58
N LEU A 39 -8.58 17.28 3.47
CA LEU A 39 -9.21 18.30 2.64
C LEU A 39 -8.81 19.71 3.12
N MET A 40 -8.94 19.98 4.42
CA MET A 40 -8.55 21.25 5.04
C MET A 40 -7.04 21.50 4.96
N SER A 41 -6.22 20.44 5.03
CA SER A 41 -4.78 20.54 4.80
C SER A 41 -4.46 20.97 3.36
N ALA A 42 -5.15 20.38 2.37
CA ALA A 42 -5.01 20.77 0.97
C ALA A 42 -5.45 22.21 0.74
N GLN A 43 -6.56 22.65 1.34
CA GLN A 43 -7.02 24.05 1.28
C GLN A 43 -5.96 25.02 1.84
N CYS A 44 -5.42 24.74 3.02
CA CYS A 44 -4.38 25.56 3.62
C CYS A 44 -3.11 25.60 2.76
N HIS A 45 -2.70 24.44 2.23
CA HIS A 45 -1.57 24.35 1.31
C HIS A 45 -1.79 25.21 0.07
N LEU A 46 -2.97 25.12 -0.55
CA LEU A 46 -3.32 25.89 -1.74
C LEU A 46 -3.39 27.40 -1.47
N ALA A 47 -3.83 27.82 -0.29
CA ALA A 47 -3.78 29.24 0.10
C ALA A 47 -2.34 29.77 0.18
N GLY A 48 -1.37 28.93 0.58
CA GLY A 48 0.05 29.29 0.54
C GLY A 48 0.66 29.20 -0.86
N LEU A 49 0.19 28.25 -1.68
CA LEU A 49 0.67 28.03 -3.04
C LEU A 49 0.18 29.14 -3.99
N TYR A 50 -1.09 29.52 -3.88
CA TYR A 50 -1.76 30.56 -4.68
C TYR A 50 -2.26 31.67 -3.75
N PRO A 51 -1.38 32.59 -3.31
CA PRO A 51 -1.75 33.67 -2.42
C PRO A 51 -2.80 34.59 -3.04
N ALA A 52 -3.55 35.31 -2.22
CA ALA A 52 -4.61 36.20 -2.67
C ALA A 52 -4.13 37.24 -3.69
N VAL A 53 -4.90 37.43 -4.76
CA VAL A 53 -4.65 38.45 -5.79
C VAL A 53 -5.53 39.68 -5.57
N SER A 54 -6.69 39.50 -4.93
CA SER A 54 -7.67 40.55 -4.64
C SER A 54 -7.77 40.79 -3.15
N LEU A 55 -7.86 42.07 -2.75
CA LEU A 55 -8.14 42.44 -1.35
C LEU A 55 -9.60 42.17 -0.94
N ARG A 56 -10.52 42.04 -1.91
CA ARG A 56 -11.94 41.78 -1.64
C ARG A 56 -12.22 40.31 -1.32
N ILE A 57 -11.48 39.40 -1.97
CA ILE A 57 -11.52 37.97 -1.71
C ILE A 57 -10.09 37.55 -1.41
N PRO A 58 -9.68 37.47 -0.13
CA PRO A 58 -8.30 37.22 0.28
C PRO A 58 -7.90 35.73 0.11
N LEU A 59 -8.29 35.12 -1.01
CA LEU A 59 -8.11 33.71 -1.35
C LEU A 59 -8.26 33.54 -2.88
N GLN A 60 -7.42 32.71 -3.49
CA GLN A 60 -7.71 32.14 -4.81
C GLN A 60 -8.40 30.78 -4.62
N PRO A 61 -9.68 30.61 -5.03
CA PRO A 61 -10.34 29.32 -4.94
C PRO A 61 -9.68 28.34 -5.92
N VAL A 62 -9.17 27.23 -5.41
CA VAL A 62 -8.59 26.14 -6.20
C VAL A 62 -9.38 24.86 -5.89
N PRO A 63 -9.95 24.18 -6.90
CA PRO A 63 -10.70 22.94 -6.69
C PRO A 63 -9.84 21.84 -6.07
N ILE A 64 -10.42 21.15 -5.08
CA ILE A 64 -9.87 19.93 -4.49
C ILE A 64 -10.89 18.84 -4.76
N HIS A 65 -10.45 17.76 -5.39
CA HIS A 65 -11.34 16.65 -5.69
C HIS A 65 -11.06 15.53 -4.70
N SER A 66 -12.09 15.07 -4.00
CA SER A 66 -12.03 13.79 -3.32
C SER A 66 -12.05 12.66 -4.33
N LEU A 67 -11.40 11.54 -3.98
CA LEU A 67 -11.44 10.35 -4.83
C LEU A 67 -12.80 9.64 -4.72
N PRO A 68 -13.31 9.08 -5.82
CA PRO A 68 -14.49 8.23 -5.77
C PRO A 68 -14.21 6.96 -4.95
N ALA A 69 -15.28 6.32 -4.49
CA ALA A 69 -15.21 5.18 -3.57
C ALA A 69 -14.32 4.03 -4.07
N ASP A 70 -14.36 3.74 -5.36
CA ASP A 70 -13.59 2.69 -6.02
C ASP A 70 -12.08 3.00 -6.15
N GLN A 71 -11.66 4.23 -5.85
CA GLN A 71 -10.26 4.68 -5.97
C GLN A 71 -9.66 5.13 -4.64
N LYS A 72 -10.41 5.06 -3.54
CA LYS A 72 -9.94 5.50 -2.20
C LYS A 72 -8.62 4.85 -1.81
N HIS A 73 -8.42 3.58 -2.14
CA HIS A 73 -7.19 2.81 -1.91
C HIS A 73 -5.92 3.46 -2.49
N MET A 74 -6.04 4.41 -3.43
CA MET A 74 -4.89 5.18 -3.94
C MET A 74 -4.29 6.13 -2.89
N LEU A 75 -5.12 6.75 -2.04
CA LEU A 75 -4.68 7.76 -1.05
C LEU A 75 -5.07 7.43 0.38
N GLU A 76 -5.86 6.39 0.62
CA GLU A 76 -6.35 5.98 1.92
C GLU A 76 -5.78 4.62 2.30
N PHE A 77 -4.81 4.63 3.20
CA PHE A 77 -4.21 3.38 3.69
C PHE A 77 -5.22 2.53 4.48
N ASP A 78 -6.24 3.15 5.08
CA ASP A 78 -7.24 2.45 5.88
C ASP A 78 -8.34 1.77 5.04
N GLU A 79 -8.27 1.88 3.69
CA GLU A 79 -9.20 1.17 2.81
C GLU A 79 -9.10 -0.36 3.04
N PRO A 80 -10.23 -1.04 3.31
CA PRO A 80 -10.24 -2.45 3.70
C PRO A 80 -9.58 -3.37 2.66
N CYS A 81 -8.61 -4.16 3.10
CA CYS A 81 -7.94 -5.13 2.25
C CYS A 81 -7.64 -6.40 3.05
N ARG A 82 -8.48 -7.43 2.90
CA ARG A 82 -8.38 -8.67 3.67
C ARG A 82 -7.01 -9.35 3.51
N ARG A 83 -6.45 -9.34 2.30
CA ARG A 83 -5.10 -9.90 2.07
C ARG A 83 -4.03 -9.14 2.86
N PHE A 84 -4.10 -7.81 2.88
CA PHE A 84 -3.19 -6.98 3.66
C PHE A 84 -3.36 -7.24 5.16
N ASP A 85 -4.60 -7.35 5.67
CA ASP A 85 -4.86 -7.60 7.08
C ASP A 85 -4.24 -8.92 7.57
N MET A 86 -4.30 -9.97 6.73
CA MET A 86 -3.62 -11.25 7.02
C MET A 86 -2.10 -11.08 7.08
N LEU A 87 -1.51 -10.41 6.08
CA LEU A 87 -0.07 -10.17 6.02
C LEU A 87 0.39 -9.29 7.19
N PHE A 88 -0.40 -8.30 7.58
CA PHE A 88 -0.12 -7.45 8.72
C PHE A 88 -0.21 -8.23 10.04
N HIS A 89 -1.18 -9.13 10.18
CA HIS A 89 -1.25 -10.06 11.31
C HIS A 89 -0.02 -10.98 11.36
N GLU A 90 0.42 -11.53 10.23
CA GLU A 90 1.64 -12.34 10.15
C GLU A 90 2.89 -11.52 10.52
N ALA A 91 3.02 -10.30 9.99
CA ALA A 91 4.14 -9.40 10.26
C ALA A 91 4.22 -8.99 11.72
N THR A 92 3.09 -8.67 12.35
CA THR A 92 3.02 -8.28 13.77
C THR A 92 3.20 -9.46 14.74
N ASN A 93 3.13 -10.70 14.25
CA ASN A 93 3.44 -11.93 14.99
C ASN A 93 4.79 -12.57 14.60
N SER A 94 5.56 -11.91 13.73
CA SER A 94 6.88 -12.37 13.28
C SER A 94 7.88 -12.55 14.42
N ARG A 95 9.03 -13.19 14.13
CA ARG A 95 10.12 -13.32 15.11
C ARG A 95 10.65 -11.94 15.51
N GLU A 96 10.75 -11.05 14.53
CA GLU A 96 11.21 -9.67 14.66
C GLU A 96 10.27 -8.86 15.56
N ALA A 97 8.95 -8.95 15.34
CA ALA A 97 7.96 -8.27 16.18
C ALA A 97 7.99 -8.78 17.63
N ARG A 98 8.07 -10.11 17.81
CA ARG A 98 8.20 -10.71 19.15
C ARG A 98 9.51 -10.32 19.84
N ALA A 99 10.61 -10.24 19.11
CA ALA A 99 11.89 -9.78 19.64
C ALA A 99 11.83 -8.30 20.08
N LEU A 100 11.21 -7.43 19.27
CA LEU A 100 10.99 -6.02 19.60
C LEU A 100 10.14 -5.86 20.88
N ALA A 101 9.04 -6.61 20.97
CA ALA A 101 8.18 -6.61 22.16
C ALA A 101 8.94 -7.13 23.39
N LYS A 102 9.69 -8.23 23.25
CA LYS A 102 10.45 -8.83 24.35
C LYS A 102 11.53 -7.89 24.89
N SER A 103 12.30 -7.24 24.02
CA SER A 103 13.36 -6.32 24.43
C SER A 103 12.85 -5.01 25.05
N ASN A 104 11.56 -4.70 24.90
CA ASN A 104 10.94 -3.49 25.44
C ASN A 104 9.87 -3.76 26.49
N LYS A 105 9.75 -5.00 26.96
CA LYS A 105 8.69 -5.45 27.88
C LYS A 105 8.52 -4.53 29.09
N GLU A 106 9.59 -4.23 29.80
CA GLU A 106 9.55 -3.39 31.01
C GLU A 106 9.06 -1.97 30.73
N PHE A 107 9.57 -1.35 29.67
CA PHE A 107 9.16 -0.01 29.26
C PHE A 107 7.69 0.00 28.84
N MET A 108 7.25 -0.98 28.06
CA MET A 108 5.85 -1.06 27.64
C MET A 108 4.90 -1.29 28.81
N SER A 109 5.30 -2.12 29.80
CA SER A 109 4.51 -2.32 31.01
C SER A 109 4.35 -1.03 31.82
N LYS A 110 5.44 -0.27 31.98
CA LYS A 110 5.37 1.03 32.65
C LYS A 110 4.46 2.02 31.91
N VAL A 111 4.56 2.08 30.58
CA VAL A 111 3.67 2.93 29.77
C VAL A 111 2.21 2.49 29.91
N ALA A 112 1.93 1.19 29.93
CA ALA A 112 0.57 0.68 30.11
C ALA A 112 -0.02 1.09 31.46
N GLU A 113 0.76 0.97 32.54
CA GLU A 113 0.35 1.42 33.87
C GLU A 113 0.09 2.93 33.93
N GLU A 114 1.05 3.74 33.48
CA GLU A 114 0.99 5.21 33.56
C GLU A 114 -0.07 5.83 32.62
N ALA A 115 -0.39 5.16 31.51
CA ALA A 115 -1.39 5.60 30.54
C ALA A 115 -2.76 4.91 30.74
N GLY A 116 -2.90 4.00 31.69
CA GLY A 116 -4.16 3.31 32.00
C GLY A 116 -4.61 2.29 30.95
N TRP A 117 -3.69 1.64 30.24
CA TRP A 117 -4.02 0.58 29.30
C TRP A 117 -4.20 -0.78 30.01
N PRO A 118 -5.22 -1.59 29.63
CA PRO A 118 -5.43 -2.91 30.22
C PRO A 118 -4.35 -3.93 29.81
N GLU A 119 -3.62 -3.66 28.72
CA GLU A 119 -2.62 -4.56 28.17
C GLU A 119 -1.35 -3.81 27.75
N SER A 120 -0.20 -4.45 28.00
CA SER A 120 1.12 -3.99 27.55
C SER A 120 1.43 -4.57 26.16
N ASN A 121 1.21 -3.78 25.12
CA ASN A 121 1.46 -4.18 23.73
C ASN A 121 1.90 -2.98 22.85
N LEU A 122 2.48 -3.28 21.68
CA LEU A 122 3.00 -2.26 20.76
C LEU A 122 1.91 -1.31 20.24
N LYS A 123 0.68 -1.81 20.03
CA LYS A 123 -0.47 -0.98 19.62
C LYS A 123 -0.74 0.15 20.61
N ASN A 124 -0.68 -0.15 21.91
CA ASN A 124 -0.90 0.83 22.97
C ASN A 124 0.28 1.81 23.10
N ILE A 125 1.51 1.39 22.77
CA ILE A 125 2.64 2.32 22.64
C ILE A 125 2.39 3.36 21.55
N TRP A 126 2.00 2.93 20.34
CA TRP A 126 1.68 3.86 19.26
C TRP A 126 0.55 4.83 19.65
N LYS A 127 -0.56 4.32 20.21
CA LYS A 127 -1.67 5.18 20.66
C LYS A 127 -1.22 6.22 21.70
N THR A 128 -0.38 5.80 22.65
CA THR A 128 0.14 6.70 23.69
C THR A 128 1.06 7.76 23.07
N TYR A 129 1.96 7.35 22.18
CA TYR A 129 2.83 8.29 21.47
C TYR A 129 2.03 9.31 20.65
N GLU A 130 1.04 8.89 19.86
CA GLU A 130 0.22 9.79 19.04
C GLU A 130 -0.51 10.83 19.92
N ALA A 131 -1.11 10.40 21.03
CA ALA A 131 -1.79 11.32 21.95
C ALA A 131 -0.82 12.36 22.56
N LEU A 132 0.37 11.91 22.99
CA LEU A 132 1.39 12.80 23.56
C LEU A 132 2.01 13.71 22.49
N TYR A 133 2.17 13.22 21.26
CA TYR A 133 2.65 14.01 20.13
C TYR A 133 1.69 15.15 19.81
N CYS A 134 0.38 14.86 19.73
CA CYS A 134 -0.67 15.88 19.58
C CYS A 134 -0.64 16.91 20.72
N THR A 135 -0.52 16.43 21.97
CA THR A 135 -0.47 17.29 23.17
C THR A 135 0.73 18.24 23.11
N ARG A 136 1.92 17.71 22.81
CA ARG A 136 3.16 18.49 22.66
C ARG A 136 3.09 19.48 21.49
N ALA A 137 2.49 19.10 20.36
CA ALA A 137 2.33 19.97 19.20
C ALA A 137 1.45 21.21 19.47
N HIS A 138 0.54 21.11 20.45
CA HIS A 138 -0.33 22.22 20.88
C HIS A 138 0.21 22.96 22.12
N ASN A 139 1.48 22.73 22.49
CA ASN A 139 2.10 23.30 23.70
C ASN A 139 1.31 23.02 24.99
N ILE A 140 0.56 21.93 25.03
CA ILE A 140 -0.13 21.48 26.23
C ILE A 140 0.87 20.73 27.10
N SER A 141 0.84 20.95 28.41
CA SER A 141 1.72 20.27 29.36
C SER A 141 1.50 18.75 29.31
N LEU A 142 2.61 18.01 29.18
CA LEU A 142 2.57 16.55 29.20
C LEU A 142 2.42 16.01 30.62
N PRO A 143 1.92 14.77 30.79
CA PRO A 143 1.89 14.10 32.09
C PRO A 143 3.27 14.04 32.75
N LYS A 144 3.32 14.09 34.08
CA LYS A 144 4.57 14.17 34.87
C LYS A 144 5.58 13.03 34.57
N TRP A 145 5.10 11.86 34.17
CA TRP A 145 5.93 10.71 33.85
C TRP A 145 6.61 10.81 32.46
N VAL A 146 6.20 11.77 31.61
CA VAL A 146 6.69 11.95 30.25
C VAL A 146 7.75 13.05 30.20
N ASN A 147 9.01 12.69 30.41
CA ASN A 147 10.15 13.53 30.06
C ASN A 147 10.60 13.29 28.61
N ASP A 148 11.59 14.04 28.13
CA ASP A 148 12.09 13.92 26.76
C ASP A 148 12.65 12.54 26.43
N THR A 149 13.31 11.88 27.39
CA THR A 149 13.82 10.51 27.20
C THR A 149 12.68 9.51 26.98
N VAL A 150 11.60 9.61 27.75
CA VAL A 150 10.41 8.77 27.60
C VAL A 150 9.72 9.07 26.27
N PHE A 151 9.56 10.34 25.92
CA PHE A 151 8.96 10.77 24.66
C PHE A 151 9.73 10.24 23.45
N GLU A 152 11.05 10.37 23.45
CA GLU A 152 11.91 9.86 22.37
C GLU A 152 11.89 8.33 22.30
N ARG A 153 11.79 7.63 23.43
CA ARG A 153 11.65 6.17 23.44
C ARG A 153 10.30 5.71 22.90
N LEU A 154 9.22 6.41 23.21
CA LEU A 154 7.90 6.19 22.59
C LEU A 154 7.95 6.43 21.08
N ARG A 155 8.62 7.50 20.65
CA ARG A 155 8.83 7.83 19.23
C ARG A 155 9.58 6.72 18.51
N SER A 156 10.70 6.25 19.07
CA SER A 156 11.52 5.23 18.41
C SER A 156 10.81 3.88 18.32
N LEU A 157 10.07 3.48 19.37
CA LEU A 157 9.28 2.26 19.35
C LEU A 157 8.13 2.33 18.35
N THR A 158 7.46 3.48 18.27
CA THR A 158 6.43 3.73 17.28
C THR A 158 7.01 3.63 15.86
N ALA A 159 8.16 4.26 15.62
CA ALA A 159 8.83 4.18 14.32
C ALA A 159 9.26 2.74 13.95
N ALA A 160 9.74 1.97 14.93
CA ALA A 160 10.05 0.56 14.74
C ALA A 160 8.79 -0.27 14.42
N GLN A 161 7.64 0.05 15.02
CA GLN A 161 6.37 -0.60 14.72
C GLN A 161 5.87 -0.29 13.30
N TYR A 162 6.08 0.93 12.79
CA TYR A 162 5.71 1.32 11.43
C TYR A 162 6.36 0.43 10.37
N LYS A 163 7.51 -0.19 10.66
CA LYS A 163 8.16 -1.17 9.78
C LYS A 163 7.22 -2.33 9.44
N PHE A 164 6.36 -2.74 10.36
CA PHE A 164 5.43 -3.85 10.12
C PHE A 164 4.28 -3.48 9.18
N LEU A 165 4.03 -2.19 8.93
CA LEU A 165 3.06 -1.77 7.92
C LEU A 165 3.56 -2.13 6.51
N ALA A 166 4.87 -2.11 6.28
CA ALA A 166 5.50 -2.32 4.98
C ALA A 166 6.47 -3.52 4.99
N PHE A 167 6.16 -4.56 5.78
CA PHE A 167 7.12 -5.61 6.13
C PHE A 167 7.54 -6.50 4.96
N THR A 168 6.61 -6.79 4.04
CA THR A 168 6.86 -7.64 2.88
C THR A 168 6.63 -6.86 1.57
N ALA A 169 7.26 -7.32 0.49
CA ALA A 169 7.06 -6.76 -0.85
C ALA A 169 5.57 -6.79 -1.27
N GLU A 170 4.83 -7.83 -0.87
CA GLU A 170 3.40 -7.93 -1.17
C GLU A 170 2.58 -6.87 -0.42
N MET A 171 2.90 -6.60 0.85
CA MET A 171 2.25 -5.52 1.62
C MET A 171 2.52 -4.15 0.99
N GLN A 172 3.77 -3.90 0.62
CA GLN A 172 4.18 -2.67 -0.05
C GLN A 172 3.44 -2.50 -1.38
N ARG A 173 3.40 -3.54 -2.21
CA ARG A 173 2.67 -3.51 -3.49
C ARG A 173 1.18 -3.26 -3.30
N LEU A 174 0.52 -3.93 -2.33
CA LEU A 174 -0.91 -3.75 -2.06
C LEU A 174 -1.27 -2.34 -1.57
N LYS A 175 -0.37 -1.62 -0.87
CA LYS A 175 -0.69 -0.28 -0.33
C LYS A 175 -0.04 0.88 -1.09
N ALA A 176 1.16 0.70 -1.66
CA ALA A 176 1.83 1.72 -2.45
C ALA A 176 1.58 1.60 -3.95
N GLY A 177 1.36 0.38 -4.44
CA GLY A 177 1.20 0.08 -5.87
C GLY A 177 0.14 0.92 -6.57
N PRO A 178 -1.09 1.06 -6.04
CA PRO A 178 -2.13 1.88 -6.67
C PRO A 178 -1.68 3.32 -6.96
N PHE A 179 -1.04 3.97 -5.97
CA PHE A 179 -0.47 5.30 -6.14
C PHE A 179 0.68 5.30 -7.15
N LEU A 180 1.60 4.33 -7.06
CA LEU A 180 2.75 4.22 -7.96
C LEU A 180 2.33 3.99 -9.43
N ASN A 181 1.25 3.22 -9.67
CA ASN A 181 0.66 3.06 -11.00
C ASN A 181 0.23 4.40 -11.58
N VAL A 182 -0.56 5.18 -10.83
CA VAL A 182 -1.08 6.48 -11.28
C VAL A 182 0.04 7.50 -11.46
N MET A 183 0.99 7.55 -10.52
CA MET A 183 2.16 8.42 -10.60
C MET A 183 2.98 8.11 -11.85
N LEU A 184 3.30 6.84 -12.10
CA LEU A 184 4.11 6.44 -13.25
C LEU A 184 3.37 6.67 -14.57
N GLN A 185 2.07 6.37 -14.61
CA GLN A 185 1.23 6.68 -15.77
C GLN A 185 1.25 8.18 -16.11
N ARG A 186 1.13 9.06 -15.10
CA ARG A 186 1.19 10.53 -15.30
C ARG A 186 2.56 10.97 -15.85
N MET A 187 3.66 10.37 -15.39
CA MET A 187 5.00 10.65 -15.94
C MET A 187 5.13 10.20 -17.40
N GLN A 188 4.63 9.01 -17.72
CA GLN A 188 4.64 8.47 -19.09
C GLN A 188 3.77 9.27 -20.05
N GLN A 189 2.62 9.76 -19.58
CA GLN A 189 1.78 10.69 -20.34
C GLN A 189 2.53 12.00 -20.60
N ALA A 190 3.12 12.61 -19.58
CA ALA A 190 3.92 13.83 -19.72
C ALA A 190 5.08 13.68 -20.74
N GLN A 191 5.75 12.52 -20.75
CA GLN A 191 6.78 12.19 -21.74
C GLN A 191 6.25 12.18 -23.19
N LYS A 192 5.05 11.64 -23.42
CA LYS A 192 4.46 11.52 -24.77
C LYS A 192 4.00 12.85 -25.34
N VAL A 193 3.39 13.69 -24.50
CA VAL A 193 2.74 14.92 -24.95
C VAL A 193 3.78 15.99 -25.28
N LYS A 194 4.96 15.98 -24.62
CA LYS A 194 6.08 16.94 -24.74
C LYS A 194 5.73 18.41 -24.49
N LYS A 195 4.45 18.78 -24.55
CA LYS A 195 3.86 20.09 -24.28
C LYS A 195 2.59 19.92 -23.46
N VAL A 196 2.74 19.86 -22.14
CA VAL A 196 1.67 19.84 -21.13
C VAL A 196 0.86 21.17 -21.09
N TYR A 197 0.83 21.93 -22.19
CA TYR A 197 0.38 23.32 -22.28
C TYR A 197 -0.76 23.54 -23.29
N GLU A 198 -1.02 22.57 -24.18
CA GLU A 198 -2.08 22.71 -25.19
C GLU A 198 -3.37 22.12 -24.61
N ALA A 199 -4.42 22.95 -24.58
CA ALA A 199 -5.67 22.78 -23.83
C ALA A 199 -6.53 21.53 -24.18
N HIS A 200 -6.00 20.61 -24.97
CA HIS A 200 -6.67 19.39 -25.42
C HIS A 200 -6.16 18.13 -24.73
N ASP A 201 -5.09 18.22 -23.94
CA ASP A 201 -4.54 17.08 -23.21
C ASP A 201 -4.96 17.12 -21.73
N GLU A 202 -5.49 16.01 -21.20
CA GLU A 202 -5.88 15.85 -19.80
C GLU A 202 -4.68 15.85 -18.84
N THR A 203 -3.46 15.83 -19.40
CA THR A 203 -2.21 15.84 -18.66
C THR A 203 -1.94 17.20 -18.01
N MET A 204 -1.79 17.22 -16.68
CA MET A 204 -1.44 18.42 -15.91
C MET A 204 0.06 18.49 -15.64
N LYS A 205 0.57 19.71 -15.44
CA LYS A 205 1.96 19.94 -15.06
C LYS A 205 2.27 19.53 -13.62
N PHE A 206 1.30 19.71 -12.73
CA PHE A 206 1.50 19.59 -11.30
C PHE A 206 0.34 18.85 -10.65
N TYR A 207 0.67 17.86 -9.83
CA TYR A 207 -0.31 17.06 -9.11
C TYR A 207 -0.04 17.15 -7.62
N ILE A 208 -1.07 17.45 -6.83
CA ILE A 208 -1.01 17.44 -5.37
C ILE A 208 -1.93 16.34 -4.87
N TYR A 209 -1.40 15.49 -4.00
CA TYR A 209 -2.15 14.45 -3.33
C TYR A 209 -2.09 14.66 -1.81
N SER A 210 -3.25 14.89 -1.19
CA SER A 210 -3.38 15.04 0.27
C SER A 210 -3.79 13.71 0.89
N SER A 211 -2.94 13.16 1.77
CA SER A 211 -3.08 11.79 2.29
C SER A 211 -2.59 11.70 3.76
N GLN A 212 -2.22 10.51 4.23
CA GLN A 212 -1.77 10.23 5.59
C GLN A 212 -0.33 9.72 5.67
N SER A 213 0.27 9.81 6.87
CA SER A 213 1.65 9.40 7.11
C SER A 213 1.92 7.94 6.72
N ALA A 214 0.95 7.04 6.96
CA ALA A 214 1.07 5.64 6.54
C ALA A 214 1.26 5.49 5.02
N MET A 215 0.59 6.29 4.19
CA MET A 215 0.77 6.24 2.73
C MET A 215 2.17 6.69 2.32
N LEU A 216 2.69 7.77 2.92
CA LEU A 216 4.08 8.20 2.70
C LEU A 216 5.07 7.09 3.09
N THR A 217 4.87 6.45 4.24
CA THR A 217 5.70 5.32 4.68
C THR A 217 5.67 4.19 3.65
N GLN A 218 4.49 3.76 3.19
CA GLN A 218 4.37 2.68 2.20
C GLN A 218 5.08 3.00 0.89
N VAL A 219 4.87 4.19 0.34
CA VAL A 219 5.49 4.60 -0.92
C VAL A 219 7.01 4.69 -0.76
N MET A 220 7.50 5.31 0.32
CA MET A 220 8.95 5.37 0.58
C MET A 220 9.55 3.98 0.81
N SER A 221 8.84 3.07 1.47
CA SER A 221 9.28 1.68 1.68
C SER A 221 9.35 0.91 0.37
N ALA A 222 8.33 1.02 -0.48
CA ALA A 222 8.29 0.41 -1.80
C ALA A 222 9.42 0.92 -2.72
N LEU A 223 9.79 2.18 -2.59
CA LEU A 223 10.92 2.79 -3.32
C LEU A 223 12.29 2.48 -2.68
N GLY A 224 12.33 1.84 -1.51
CA GLY A 224 13.58 1.53 -0.79
C GLY A 224 14.28 2.75 -0.17
N VAL A 225 13.56 3.86 0.04
CA VAL A 225 14.10 5.15 0.53
C VAL A 225 13.56 5.56 1.90
N TRP A 226 12.75 4.72 2.55
CA TRP A 226 12.22 5.01 3.88
C TRP A 226 13.32 5.07 4.94
N ASN A 227 13.33 6.14 5.74
CA ASN A 227 14.35 6.44 6.76
C ASN A 227 14.06 5.80 8.13
N ASN A 228 13.14 4.84 8.21
CA ASN A 228 12.69 4.21 9.46
C ASN A 228 12.11 5.18 10.51
N LEU A 229 11.62 6.36 10.09
CA LEU A 229 10.94 7.32 10.96
C LEU A 229 9.48 7.48 10.55
N THR A 230 8.64 7.86 11.51
CA THR A 230 7.26 8.27 11.19
C THR A 230 7.27 9.64 10.51
N PRO A 231 6.60 9.81 9.36
CA PRO A 231 6.42 11.12 8.74
C PRO A 231 5.71 12.08 9.69
N SER A 232 6.32 13.24 9.93
CA SER A 232 5.74 14.30 10.76
C SER A 232 4.67 15.11 10.00
N TYR A 233 3.90 15.95 10.69
CA TYR A 233 2.88 16.78 10.04
C TYR A 233 3.47 17.73 8.99
N ALA A 234 2.74 17.88 7.88
CA ALA A 234 3.18 18.66 6.72
C ALA A 234 4.50 18.17 6.09
N THR A 235 4.79 16.87 6.20
CA THR A 235 5.79 16.19 5.37
C THR A 235 5.30 16.06 3.93
N ALA A 236 6.20 16.19 2.96
CA ALA A 236 5.90 15.95 1.55
C ALA A 236 6.95 15.03 0.89
N LEU A 237 6.48 14.07 0.10
CA LEU A 237 7.28 13.32 -0.85
C LEU A 237 7.00 13.87 -2.25
N VAL A 238 8.05 14.26 -2.95
CA VAL A 238 7.98 15.00 -4.21
C VAL A 238 8.64 14.18 -5.30
N PHE A 239 7.99 14.11 -6.46
CA PHE A 239 8.53 13.46 -7.65
C PHE A 239 8.61 14.52 -8.75
N GLU A 240 9.81 14.77 -9.25
CA GLU A 240 10.05 15.71 -10.35
C GLU A 240 10.47 14.94 -11.59
N LEU A 241 9.77 15.16 -12.70
CA LEU A 241 10.13 14.67 -14.02
C LEU A 241 10.72 15.85 -14.81
N GLU A 242 11.95 15.70 -15.29
CA GLU A 242 12.67 16.73 -16.05
C GLU A 242 13.17 16.16 -17.37
N GLU A 243 12.91 16.86 -18.47
CA GLU A 243 13.53 16.61 -19.77
C GLU A 243 14.80 17.45 -19.88
N ARG A 244 15.97 16.80 -19.97
CA ARG A 244 17.28 17.49 -20.06
C ARG A 244 17.67 17.81 -21.49
N GLN A 245 17.38 16.88 -22.38
CA GLN A 245 17.55 16.94 -23.82
C GLN A 245 16.32 16.29 -24.45
N PRO A 246 16.02 16.55 -25.74
CA PRO A 246 14.89 15.92 -26.40
C PRO A 246 14.86 14.41 -26.16
N ASP A 247 13.76 13.92 -25.58
CA ASP A 247 13.53 12.51 -25.23
C ASP A 247 14.42 11.92 -24.10
N ASP A 248 15.24 12.73 -23.42
CA ASP A 248 16.03 12.35 -22.24
C ASP A 248 15.38 12.84 -20.95
N PHE A 249 14.63 11.94 -20.31
CA PHE A 249 13.87 12.22 -19.10
C PHE A 249 14.51 11.60 -17.86
N ILE A 250 14.63 12.41 -16.81
CA ILE A 250 15.06 11.97 -15.47
C ILE A 250 13.95 12.18 -14.44
N VAL A 251 14.00 11.37 -13.39
CA VAL A 251 13.13 11.45 -12.21
C VAL A 251 13.99 11.76 -10.99
N ARG A 252 13.60 12.78 -10.22
CA ARG A 252 14.13 13.05 -8.89
C ARG A 252 13.05 12.80 -7.85
N VAL A 253 13.42 12.13 -6.76
CA VAL A 253 12.55 11.97 -5.59
C VAL A 253 13.11 12.81 -4.46
N LEU A 254 12.28 13.67 -3.88
CA LEU A 254 12.69 14.55 -2.79
C LEU A 254 11.78 14.35 -1.59
N TYR A 255 12.37 14.39 -0.40
CA TYR A 255 11.66 14.35 0.87
C TYR A 255 11.80 15.69 1.57
N LYS A 256 10.67 16.33 1.86
CA LYS A 256 10.64 17.51 2.71
C LYS A 256 10.05 17.13 4.06
N ASN A 257 10.90 17.19 5.08
CA ASN A 257 10.44 16.89 6.43
C ASN A 257 9.46 17.96 6.93
N GLY A 258 8.41 17.49 7.58
CA GLY A 258 7.48 18.30 8.32
C GLY A 258 8.04 18.78 9.66
N SER A 259 7.16 19.17 10.56
CA SER A 259 7.53 19.51 11.94
C SER A 259 6.40 19.28 12.92
N ALA A 260 6.76 18.94 14.16
CA ALA A 260 5.81 18.90 15.28
C ALA A 260 5.45 20.30 15.79
N SER A 261 6.31 21.30 15.56
CA SER A 261 6.09 22.67 16.02
C SER A 261 6.04 23.65 14.85
N ASN A 262 5.26 24.71 15.00
CA ASN A 262 5.15 25.79 14.01
C ASN A 262 6.50 26.50 13.75
N ALA A 263 7.49 26.32 14.64
CA ALA A 263 8.76 27.02 14.62
C ALA A 263 9.82 26.41 13.67
N LYS A 264 9.65 25.16 13.19
CA LYS A 264 10.69 24.47 12.42
C LYS A 264 10.13 23.57 11.32
N VAL A 265 9.23 24.08 10.47
CA VAL A 265 8.94 23.38 9.20
C VAL A 265 10.27 23.25 8.45
N GLY A 266 10.76 22.02 8.28
CA GLY A 266 12.10 21.76 7.72
C GLY A 266 12.28 22.51 6.40
N GLN A 267 13.18 23.49 6.37
CA GLN A 267 13.35 24.33 5.18
C GLN A 267 14.05 23.59 4.03
N GLN A 268 14.68 22.46 4.33
CA GLN A 268 15.46 21.70 3.37
C GLN A 268 14.61 20.62 2.68
N LEU A 269 14.75 20.54 1.36
CA LEU A 269 14.37 19.38 0.56
C LEU A 269 15.57 18.44 0.49
N HIS A 270 15.36 17.17 0.84
CA HIS A 270 16.38 16.14 0.78
C HIS A 270 16.20 15.32 -0.49
N LEU A 271 17.22 15.25 -1.34
CA LEU A 271 17.23 14.32 -2.48
C LEU A 271 17.34 12.89 -1.96
N LEU A 272 16.42 12.04 -2.40
CA LEU A 272 16.42 10.63 -2.06
C LEU A 272 17.16 9.83 -3.14
N HIS A 273 17.98 8.89 -2.69
CA HIS A 273 18.70 7.97 -3.55
C HIS A 273 17.94 6.64 -3.62
N ILE A 274 17.29 6.37 -4.76
CA ILE A 274 16.62 5.09 -4.99
C ILE A 274 17.68 4.01 -5.20
N PRO A 275 17.66 2.90 -4.43
CA PRO A 275 18.62 1.82 -4.62
C PRO A 275 18.64 1.32 -6.08
N GLY A 276 19.84 1.25 -6.67
CA GLY A 276 20.02 0.86 -8.06
C GLY A 276 19.85 1.99 -9.09
N CYS A 277 19.75 3.26 -8.66
CA CYS A 277 19.74 4.42 -9.55
C CYS A 277 20.60 5.57 -9.02
N SER A 278 20.93 6.54 -9.88
CA SER A 278 21.46 7.86 -9.49
C SER A 278 20.36 8.75 -8.88
N VAL A 279 20.77 9.84 -8.22
CA VAL A 279 19.83 10.89 -7.74
C VAL A 279 19.04 11.52 -8.88
N ASP A 280 19.68 11.68 -10.04
CA ASP A 280 19.04 12.00 -11.31
C ASP A 280 18.74 10.68 -12.04
N CYS A 281 17.63 10.03 -11.68
CA CYS A 281 17.36 8.66 -12.13
C CYS A 281 16.75 8.68 -13.54
N PRO A 282 17.34 8.06 -14.58
CA PRO A 282 16.71 8.01 -15.89
C PRO A 282 15.32 7.37 -15.81
N LEU A 283 14.30 7.95 -16.47
CA LEU A 283 12.91 7.50 -16.35
C LEU A 283 12.75 6.01 -16.64
N LYS A 284 13.41 5.48 -17.69
CA LYS A 284 13.40 4.04 -18.03
C LYS A 284 13.98 3.17 -16.91
N THR A 285 15.01 3.65 -16.21
CA THR A 285 15.60 2.95 -15.06
C THR A 285 14.65 2.99 -13.86
N PHE A 286 14.07 4.16 -13.59
CA PHE A 286 13.06 4.33 -12.55
C PHE A 286 11.86 3.38 -12.76
N GLU A 287 11.32 3.31 -13.98
CA GLU A 287 10.25 2.38 -14.37
C GLU A 287 10.61 0.93 -14.03
N LYS A 288 11.81 0.49 -14.39
CA LYS A 288 12.29 -0.87 -14.11
C LYS A 288 12.36 -1.16 -12.62
N LEU A 289 12.82 -0.19 -11.82
CA LEU A 289 12.97 -0.32 -10.37
C LEU A 289 11.62 -0.35 -9.65
N VAL A 290 10.65 0.45 -10.11
CA VAL A 290 9.32 0.53 -9.50
C VAL A 290 8.41 -0.61 -9.95
N LYS A 291 8.64 -1.20 -11.14
CA LYS A 291 7.81 -2.26 -11.73
C LYS A 291 7.37 -3.38 -10.77
N PRO A 292 8.23 -3.94 -9.89
CA PRO A 292 7.81 -5.00 -8.97
C PRO A 292 6.78 -4.55 -7.92
N MET A 293 6.72 -3.25 -7.64
CA MET A 293 5.81 -2.65 -6.66
C MET A 293 4.51 -2.14 -7.29
N LEU A 294 4.36 -2.23 -8.60
CA LEU A 294 3.13 -1.84 -9.29
C LEU A 294 2.03 -2.89 -9.10
N MET A 295 0.78 -2.44 -9.15
CA MET A 295 -0.38 -3.33 -9.28
C MET A 295 -0.39 -3.95 -10.67
N THR A 296 -0.51 -5.28 -10.73
CA THR A 296 -0.59 -6.06 -11.98
C THR A 296 -2.02 -6.41 -12.35
N GLY A 297 -2.93 -6.44 -11.37
CA GLY A 297 -4.36 -6.65 -11.57
C GLY A 297 -5.20 -5.61 -10.83
N ASP A 298 -6.51 -5.85 -10.80
CA ASP A 298 -7.44 -5.05 -10.01
C ASP A 298 -7.17 -5.22 -8.51
N TRP A 299 -7.07 -4.08 -7.81
CA TRP A 299 -6.73 -4.04 -6.39
C TRP A 299 -7.77 -4.77 -5.53
N HIS A 300 -9.05 -4.61 -5.82
CA HIS A 300 -10.12 -5.24 -5.04
C HIS A 300 -10.05 -6.77 -5.14
N THR A 301 -9.75 -7.30 -6.32
CA THR A 301 -9.58 -8.73 -6.58
C THR A 301 -8.39 -9.30 -5.82
N GLU A 302 -7.26 -8.60 -5.84
CA GLU A 302 -6.06 -9.00 -5.09
C GLU A 302 -6.27 -8.91 -3.57
N CYS A 303 -7.06 -7.95 -3.11
CA CYS A 303 -7.43 -7.78 -1.70
C CYS A 303 -8.51 -8.76 -1.23
N ALA A 304 -9.41 -9.22 -2.10
CA ALA A 304 -10.57 -10.05 -1.75
C ALA A 304 -10.19 -11.42 -1.17
N CYS A 305 -8.96 -11.88 -1.41
CA CYS A 305 -8.42 -13.16 -0.95
C CYS A 305 -9.27 -14.35 -1.42
N VAL A 306 -8.93 -14.94 -2.57
CA VAL A 306 -9.35 -16.32 -2.86
C VAL A 306 -8.37 -17.24 -2.11
N PRO A 307 -8.79 -17.95 -1.06
CA PRO A 307 -7.88 -18.85 -0.36
C PRO A 307 -7.40 -19.94 -1.32
N HIS A 308 -6.15 -19.83 -1.78
CA HIS A 308 -5.48 -20.81 -2.64
C HIS A 308 -5.54 -22.23 -2.04
N PHE A 309 -5.61 -22.33 -0.70
CA PHE A 309 -5.79 -23.56 0.04
C PHE A 309 -7.15 -24.23 -0.19
N ARG A 310 -8.22 -23.44 -0.38
CA ARG A 310 -9.57 -23.94 -0.66
C ARG A 310 -9.64 -24.51 -2.08
N VAL A 311 -9.00 -23.84 -3.05
CA VAL A 311 -8.88 -24.33 -4.43
C VAL A 311 -8.05 -25.62 -4.49
N ARG A 312 -6.91 -25.67 -3.79
CA ARG A 312 -6.05 -26.86 -3.77
C ARG A 312 -6.71 -28.06 -3.05
N LYS A 313 -7.46 -27.81 -1.97
CA LYS A 313 -8.26 -28.86 -1.31
C LYS A 313 -9.38 -29.36 -2.20
N VAL A 314 -10.14 -28.47 -2.84
CA VAL A 314 -11.21 -28.84 -3.78
C VAL A 314 -10.66 -29.65 -4.96
N ALA A 315 -9.53 -29.22 -5.54
CA ALA A 315 -8.85 -29.95 -6.61
C ALA A 315 -8.39 -31.34 -6.17
N LEU A 316 -7.76 -31.46 -4.99
CA LEU A 316 -7.34 -32.76 -4.44
C LEU A 316 -8.54 -33.67 -4.16
N THR A 317 -9.63 -33.16 -3.60
CA THR A 317 -10.85 -33.96 -3.36
C THR A 317 -11.48 -34.43 -4.67
N LEU A 318 -11.48 -33.61 -5.72
CA LEU A 318 -11.98 -33.99 -7.03
C LEU A 318 -11.10 -35.08 -7.67
N ILE A 319 -9.77 -34.97 -7.59
CA ILE A 319 -8.85 -35.98 -8.12
C ILE A 319 -9.04 -37.33 -7.41
N VAL A 320 -9.14 -37.32 -6.07
CA VAL A 320 -9.38 -38.54 -5.28
C VAL A 320 -10.72 -39.16 -5.67
N PHE A 321 -11.77 -38.36 -5.81
CA PHE A 321 -13.09 -38.85 -6.23
C PHE A 321 -13.09 -39.46 -7.63
N THR A 322 -12.37 -38.87 -8.59
CA THR A 322 -12.27 -39.44 -9.95
C THR A 322 -11.49 -40.76 -9.96
N LEU A 323 -10.44 -40.88 -9.14
CA LEU A 323 -9.66 -42.11 -9.05
C LEU A 323 -10.45 -43.24 -8.40
N THR A 324 -11.21 -42.96 -7.34
CA THR A 324 -12.05 -43.97 -6.69
C THR A 324 -13.18 -44.44 -7.61
N LEU A 325 -13.80 -43.54 -8.38
CA LEU A 325 -14.83 -43.89 -9.36
C LEU A 325 -14.26 -44.75 -10.50
N GLY A 326 -13.04 -44.45 -10.95
CA GLY A 326 -12.32 -45.23 -11.96
C GLY A 326 -11.98 -46.64 -11.49
N ILE A 327 -11.49 -46.78 -10.25
CA ILE A 327 -11.21 -48.09 -9.65
C ILE A 327 -12.50 -48.90 -9.49
N ALA A 328 -13.58 -48.27 -9.00
CA ALA A 328 -14.87 -48.93 -8.83
C ALA A 328 -15.45 -49.45 -10.17
N THR A 329 -15.33 -48.66 -11.24
CA THR A 329 -15.77 -49.07 -12.58
C THR A 329 -14.92 -50.21 -13.14
N VAL A 330 -13.60 -50.19 -12.95
CA VAL A 330 -12.72 -51.32 -13.35
C VAL A 330 -13.07 -52.59 -12.57
N LEU A 331 -13.23 -52.50 -11.25
CA LEU A 331 -13.62 -53.64 -10.42
C LEU A 331 -15.00 -54.19 -10.82
N TYR A 332 -15.96 -53.31 -11.13
CA TYR A 332 -17.26 -53.71 -11.63
C TYR A 332 -17.17 -54.45 -12.98
N ILE A 333 -16.35 -53.96 -13.91
CA ILE A 333 -16.11 -54.62 -15.21
C ILE A 333 -15.44 -55.98 -15.01
N LEU A 334 -14.44 -56.08 -14.13
CA LEU A 334 -13.76 -57.34 -13.81
C LEU A 334 -14.71 -58.34 -13.15
N HIS A 335 -15.56 -57.88 -12.22
CA HIS A 335 -16.57 -58.72 -11.58
C HIS A 335 -17.59 -59.24 -12.60
N LYS A 336 -18.09 -58.37 -13.48
CA LYS A 336 -19.01 -58.76 -14.56
C LYS A 336 -18.37 -59.76 -15.53
N ARG A 337 -17.10 -59.54 -15.91
CA ARG A 337 -16.34 -60.50 -16.74
C ARG A 337 -16.14 -61.85 -16.04
N HIS A 338 -15.88 -61.85 -14.73
CA HIS A 338 -15.76 -63.08 -13.96
C HIS A 338 -17.08 -63.83 -13.89
N GLN A 339 -18.21 -63.14 -13.67
CA GLN A 339 -19.54 -63.76 -13.71
C GLN A 339 -19.85 -64.37 -15.08
N SER A 340 -19.61 -63.65 -16.17
CA SER A 340 -19.80 -64.19 -17.52
C SER A 340 -18.87 -65.38 -17.82
N ALA A 341 -17.63 -65.37 -17.31
CA ALA A 341 -16.72 -66.52 -17.45
C ALA A 341 -17.22 -67.75 -16.66
N GLN A 342 -17.81 -67.55 -15.48
CA GLN A 342 -18.41 -68.62 -14.69
C GLN A 342 -19.67 -69.19 -15.35
N GLU A 343 -20.52 -68.36 -15.96
CA GLU A 343 -21.69 -68.82 -16.73
C GLU A 343 -21.27 -69.69 -17.93
N VAL A 344 -20.28 -69.26 -18.72
CA VAL A 344 -19.75 -70.04 -19.85
C VAL A 344 -19.12 -71.35 -19.40
N GLN A 345 -18.46 -71.37 -18.23
CA GLN A 345 -17.86 -72.58 -17.69
C GLN A 345 -18.93 -73.55 -17.16
N TYR A 346 -20.02 -73.04 -16.59
CA TYR A 346 -21.17 -73.83 -16.15
C TYR A 346 -21.92 -74.44 -17.34
N GLU A 347 -22.14 -73.69 -18.43
CA GLU A 347 -22.74 -74.22 -19.67
C GLU A 347 -21.88 -75.32 -20.31
N ARG A 348 -20.56 -75.15 -20.39
CA ARG A 348 -19.65 -76.22 -20.89
C ARG A 348 -19.65 -77.48 -20.02
N SER A 349 -19.81 -77.34 -18.71
CA SER A 349 -19.95 -78.50 -17.81
C SER A 349 -21.30 -79.21 -18.01
N PHE A 350 -22.36 -78.48 -18.36
CA PHE A 350 -23.65 -79.06 -18.71
C PHE A 350 -23.61 -79.81 -20.05
N ASP A 351 -22.98 -79.24 -21.09
CA ASP A 351 -22.85 -79.89 -22.41
C ASP A 351 -22.01 -81.18 -22.35
N ASN A 352 -20.97 -81.23 -21.50
CA ASN A 352 -20.16 -82.44 -21.30
C ASN A 352 -20.90 -83.57 -20.59
N TYR A 353 -21.95 -83.28 -19.82
CA TYR A 353 -22.82 -84.31 -19.22
C TYR A 353 -23.90 -84.82 -20.20
N GLY A 354 -24.23 -84.05 -21.24
CA GLY A 354 -25.19 -84.45 -22.28
C GLY A 354 -24.62 -85.38 -23.36
N SER A 355 -23.30 -85.43 -23.53
CA SER A 355 -22.62 -86.20 -24.60
C SER A 355 -22.20 -87.62 -24.19
N SER A 356 -22.42 -88.03 -22.93
CA SER A 356 -22.03 -89.36 -22.41
C SER A 356 -23.23 -90.32 -22.19
N ALA A 357 -24.38 -90.04 -22.82
CA ALA A 357 -25.61 -90.82 -22.63
C ALA A 357 -26.19 -91.43 -23.93
N THR A 358 -25.32 -91.78 -24.88
CA THR A 358 -25.67 -92.60 -26.05
C THR A 358 -24.56 -93.61 -26.33
N ASP A 359 -24.51 -94.66 -25.52
CA ASP A 359 -23.93 -95.96 -25.85
C ASP A 359 -24.40 -96.95 -24.78
N ILE A 360 -25.55 -97.59 -25.03
CA ILE A 360 -25.99 -98.94 -24.61
C ILE A 360 -27.39 -99.13 -25.24
N LEU A 361 -27.42 -99.75 -26.42
CA LEU A 361 -28.31 -100.86 -26.79
C LEU A 361 -27.83 -101.48 -28.10
#